data_AF-A0A944E9B6-F1
#
_entry.id   AF-A0A944E9B6-F1
#
_cell.length_a   1.000
_cell.length_b   1.000
_cell.length_c   1.000
_cell.angle_alpha   90.00
_cell.angle_beta   90.00
_cell.angle_gamma   90.00
#
_symmetry.space_group_name_H-M   'P 1'
#
loop_
_entity.id
_entity.type
_entity.pdbx_description
1 polymer ?
#
loop_
_entity_poly.entity_id
_entity_poly.type
_entity_poly.pdbx_seq_one_letter_code
_entity_poly.pdbx_strand_id
1 'polypeptide(L)'
;MNKAQAHWGALAATLAATAGLLAAAPASAAGTAPSTDRGSSGDVEFSLFDRGPGLSKGSTFKLADLDRQGISKPAIEDLAAGRQARPQADRQQAQAGPDDVVGQWKERDGWDTVMRRGYYNPALDRGFGLAKVEQKHNLSLKAVRATTKYPRPGPTGKEPLAGSRTTYNYRTEVLHVKCSGWWIFRTCRVVDVKTIRAGVDFRVPPNGDGKSKGVITAFCENTPGRCPDWVKDSINI
;
A
#
# COMPACT_ATOMS: atom_id res chain seq x y z
N MET A 1 -37.13 51.96 38.57
CA MET A 1 -36.35 52.69 39.60
C MET A 1 -35.15 51.82 39.92
N ASN A 2 -33.87 52.16 39.80
CA ASN A 2 -33.08 53.30 39.31
C ASN A 2 -31.69 52.72 38.94
N LYS A 3 -31.14 53.03 37.75
CA LYS A 3 -29.88 53.77 37.51
C LYS A 3 -28.63 53.22 38.25
N ALA A 4 -27.65 52.69 37.51
CA ALA A 4 -26.42 53.38 37.05
C ALA A 4 -25.21 52.88 37.88
N GLN A 5 -23.95 52.80 37.45
CA GLN A 5 -23.18 53.56 36.47
C GLN A 5 -21.84 52.83 36.20
N ALA A 6 -21.28 53.02 35.00
CA ALA A 6 -19.94 52.61 34.57
C ALA A 6 -18.82 53.42 35.25
N HIS A 7 -17.54 53.01 35.15
CA HIS A 7 -16.41 53.82 34.63
C HIS A 7 -15.13 52.95 34.52
N TRP A 8 -14.59 52.71 33.30
CA TRP A 8 -13.48 53.40 32.60
C TRP A 8 -12.07 53.20 33.22
N GLY A 9 -11.16 52.65 32.42
CA GLY A 9 -9.72 52.57 32.71
C GLY A 9 -8.94 52.05 31.50
N ALA A 10 -8.61 52.94 30.58
CA ALA A 10 -7.69 52.70 29.47
C ALA A 10 -6.27 53.11 29.87
N LEU A 11 -5.26 52.34 29.47
CA LEU A 11 -3.88 52.82 29.29
C LEU A 11 -3.24 52.04 28.13
N ALA A 12 -2.91 52.79 27.08
CA ALA A 12 -2.09 52.36 25.97
C ALA A 12 -0.60 52.59 26.30
N ALA A 13 0.28 51.71 25.83
CA ALA A 13 1.66 52.05 25.53
C ALA A 13 2.20 51.10 24.45
N THR A 14 2.34 51.66 23.25
CA THR A 14 3.12 51.13 22.12
C THR A 14 4.62 51.29 22.38
N LEU A 15 5.40 50.25 22.06
CA LEU A 15 6.81 50.41 21.66
C LEU A 15 7.14 49.35 20.60
N ALA A 16 7.46 49.85 19.42
CA ALA A 16 7.94 49.09 18.27
C ALA A 16 9.43 48.74 18.44
N ALA A 17 9.82 47.53 18.03
CA ALA A 17 11.17 47.23 17.61
C ALA A 17 11.12 46.19 16.49
N THR A 18 11.36 46.68 15.27
CA THR A 18 11.71 45.91 14.07
C THR A 18 13.10 45.30 14.20
N ALA A 19 13.27 44.05 13.76
CA ALA A 19 14.39 43.55 12.93
C ALA A 19 14.63 42.05 13.17
N GLY A 20 14.68 41.27 12.10
CA GLY A 20 15.18 39.89 12.13
C GLY A 20 14.41 38.90 11.27
N LEU A 21 14.28 39.15 9.96
CA LEU A 21 14.01 38.08 9.01
C LEU A 21 15.20 37.10 9.04
N LEU A 22 15.00 35.93 9.65
CA LEU A 22 15.75 34.73 9.31
C LEU A 22 14.78 33.76 8.65
N ALA A 23 14.57 33.98 7.35
CA ALA A 23 14.04 32.94 6.48
C ALA A 23 15.08 31.81 6.43
N ALA A 24 14.92 30.81 7.29
CA ALA A 24 15.60 29.53 7.11
C ALA A 24 15.06 28.94 5.80
N ALA A 25 15.85 29.05 4.73
CA ALA A 25 15.57 28.37 3.48
C ALA A 25 15.34 26.89 3.80
N PRO A 26 14.28 26.25 3.28
CA PRO A 26 14.23 24.80 3.31
C PRO A 26 15.45 24.33 2.55
N ALA A 27 16.34 23.61 3.25
CA ALA A 27 17.36 22.82 2.62
C ALA A 27 16.62 21.92 1.62
N SER A 28 16.69 22.31 0.34
CA SER A 28 16.20 21.49 -0.75
C SER A 28 17.05 20.25 -0.66
N ALA A 29 16.47 19.17 -0.14
CA ALA A 29 17.02 17.85 -0.25
C ALA A 29 17.36 17.69 -1.73
N ALA A 30 18.65 17.66 -2.04
CA ALA A 30 19.12 17.34 -3.37
C ALA A 30 18.59 15.94 -3.66
N GLY A 31 17.46 15.89 -4.36
CA GLY A 31 17.01 14.69 -5.02
C GLY A 31 18.17 14.26 -5.88
N THR A 32 18.77 13.14 -5.51
CA THR A 32 19.85 12.52 -6.26
C THR A 32 19.33 12.39 -7.69
N ALA A 33 19.93 13.14 -8.61
CA ALA A 33 19.56 13.06 -10.01
C ALA A 33 19.66 11.58 -10.44
N PRO A 34 18.70 11.04 -11.20
CA PRO A 34 18.83 9.69 -11.73
C PRO A 34 20.11 9.65 -12.56
N SER A 35 21.07 8.81 -12.16
CA SER A 35 22.31 8.67 -12.89
C SER A 35 21.99 8.21 -14.31
N THR A 36 22.47 8.98 -15.29
CA THR A 36 22.33 8.68 -16.71
C THR A 36 23.40 7.69 -17.20
N ASP A 37 23.87 6.80 -16.33
CA ASP A 37 24.87 5.81 -16.71
C ASP A 37 24.24 4.72 -17.59
N ARG A 38 24.49 4.93 -18.87
CA ARG A 38 24.13 4.12 -20.01
C ARG A 38 24.95 2.83 -19.97
N GLY A 39 24.41 1.81 -19.29
CA GLY A 39 24.73 0.40 -19.49
C GLY A 39 25.88 -0.16 -18.65
N SER A 40 25.52 -1.11 -17.77
CA SER A 40 26.35 -2.12 -17.07
C SER A 40 26.44 -1.95 -15.54
N SER A 41 26.10 -3.04 -14.82
CA SER A 41 26.49 -3.40 -13.44
C SER A 41 25.94 -2.65 -12.21
N GLY A 42 24.66 -2.25 -12.17
CA GLY A 42 24.03 -1.77 -10.92
C GLY A 42 23.38 -2.87 -10.08
N ASP A 43 23.46 -2.80 -8.75
CA ASP A 43 22.54 -3.52 -7.85
C ASP A 43 21.10 -3.10 -8.17
N VAL A 44 20.16 -4.05 -8.15
CA VAL A 44 18.73 -3.77 -8.38
C VAL A 44 17.94 -4.20 -7.16
N GLU A 45 17.02 -3.35 -6.73
CA GLU A 45 16.12 -3.63 -5.64
C GLU A 45 14.68 -3.43 -6.11
N PHE A 46 13.82 -4.38 -5.77
CA PHE A 46 12.40 -4.36 -6.11
C PHE A 46 11.64 -5.28 -5.16
N SER A 47 10.32 -5.27 -5.29
CA SER A 47 9.43 -6.10 -4.50
C SER A 47 8.37 -6.78 -5.36
N LEU A 48 7.89 -7.93 -4.92
CA LEU A 48 6.86 -8.69 -5.64
C LEU A 48 5.99 -9.48 -4.68
N PHE A 49 4.72 -9.63 -5.03
CA PHE A 49 3.80 -10.56 -4.36
C PHE A 49 4.16 -11.97 -4.78
N ASP A 50 4.43 -12.83 -3.80
CA ASP A 50 4.68 -14.24 -4.04
C ASP A 50 3.38 -14.94 -4.43
N ARG A 51 3.34 -15.46 -5.65
CA ARG A 51 2.23 -16.24 -6.20
C ARG A 51 2.53 -17.75 -6.16
N GLY A 52 3.66 -18.14 -5.59
CA GLY A 52 4.19 -19.49 -5.56
C GLY A 52 4.25 -20.12 -4.16
N PRO A 53 5.10 -21.14 -3.95
CA PRO A 53 5.13 -21.93 -2.72
C PRO A 53 5.68 -21.21 -1.47
N GLY A 54 5.98 -19.91 -1.54
CA GLY A 54 6.57 -19.17 -0.43
C GLY A 54 8.10 -19.16 -0.49
N LEU A 55 8.69 -18.09 -1.05
CA LEU A 55 10.11 -17.81 -0.91
C LEU A 55 10.36 -17.17 0.47
N SER A 56 11.24 -17.79 1.25
CA SER A 56 11.62 -17.30 2.57
C SER A 56 12.70 -16.22 2.49
N LYS A 57 12.80 -15.40 3.54
CA LYS A 57 13.91 -14.47 3.71
C LYS A 57 15.24 -15.21 3.64
N GLY A 58 16.17 -14.69 2.85
CA GLY A 58 17.48 -15.29 2.62
C GLY A 58 17.53 -16.26 1.43
N SER A 59 16.39 -16.70 0.89
CA SER A 59 16.36 -17.50 -0.33
C SER A 59 16.94 -16.74 -1.52
N THR A 60 17.56 -17.47 -2.43
CA THR A 60 18.13 -16.95 -3.67
C THR A 60 17.42 -17.55 -4.88
N PHE A 61 17.34 -16.78 -5.95
CA PHE A 61 16.73 -17.21 -7.22
C PHE A 61 17.34 -16.44 -8.40
N LYS A 62 17.08 -16.92 -9.62
CA LYS A 62 17.52 -16.24 -10.86
C LYS A 62 16.42 -15.33 -11.36
N LEU A 63 16.77 -14.19 -11.97
CA LEU A 63 15.76 -13.29 -12.58
C LEU A 63 14.83 -14.00 -13.57
N ALA A 64 15.34 -15.00 -14.29
CA ALA A 64 14.56 -15.80 -15.22
C ALA A 64 13.38 -16.54 -14.54
N ASP A 65 13.45 -16.80 -13.23
CA ASP A 65 12.39 -17.47 -12.47
C ASP A 65 11.18 -16.55 -12.15
N LEU A 66 11.29 -15.26 -12.44
CA LEU A 66 10.23 -14.28 -12.16
C LEU A 66 9.02 -14.41 -13.09
N ASP A 67 9.17 -15.10 -14.23
CA ASP A 67 8.06 -15.39 -15.13
C ASP A 67 6.97 -16.21 -14.43
N ARG A 68 7.37 -17.16 -13.57
CA ARG A 68 6.49 -17.95 -12.69
C ARG A 68 5.73 -17.09 -11.67
N GLN A 69 6.24 -15.89 -11.38
CA GLN A 69 5.62 -14.91 -10.48
C GLN A 69 4.74 -13.90 -11.24
N GLY A 70 4.54 -14.11 -12.55
CA GLY A 70 3.72 -13.27 -13.42
C GLY A 70 4.40 -11.97 -13.85
N ILE A 71 5.73 -11.88 -13.77
CA ILE A 71 6.48 -10.74 -14.32
C ILE A 71 6.64 -10.93 -15.82
N SER A 72 6.33 -9.88 -16.58
CA SER A 72 6.50 -9.90 -18.04
C SER A 72 7.99 -9.98 -18.44
N LYS A 73 8.30 -10.66 -19.56
CA LYS A 73 9.67 -10.72 -20.08
C LYS A 73 10.33 -9.34 -20.25
N PRO A 74 9.66 -8.31 -20.79
CA PRO A 74 10.23 -6.97 -20.87
C PRO A 74 10.63 -6.40 -19.50
N ALA A 75 9.81 -6.61 -18.46
CA ALA A 75 10.15 -6.17 -17.10
C ALA A 75 11.35 -6.95 -16.53
N ILE A 76 11.47 -8.25 -16.84
CA ILE A 76 12.64 -9.06 -16.47
C ILE A 76 13.91 -8.53 -17.17
N GLU A 77 13.81 -8.18 -18.45
CA GLU A 77 14.91 -7.60 -19.23
C GLU A 77 15.33 -6.23 -18.69
N ASP A 78 14.37 -5.40 -18.28
CA ASP A 78 14.64 -4.12 -17.60
C ASP A 78 15.41 -4.33 -16.29
N LEU A 79 14.95 -5.26 -15.45
CA LEU A 79 15.64 -5.61 -14.20
C LEU A 79 17.04 -6.18 -14.47
N ALA A 80 17.20 -7.03 -15.47
CA ALA A 80 18.50 -7.58 -15.86
C ALA A 80 19.48 -6.49 -16.31
N ALA A 81 18.96 -5.47 -17.00
CA ALA A 81 19.70 -4.29 -17.45
C ALA A 81 19.97 -3.26 -16.34
N GLY A 82 19.48 -3.47 -15.11
CA GLY A 82 19.67 -2.53 -14.01
C GLY A 82 18.63 -1.41 -13.93
N ARG A 83 17.56 -1.48 -14.72
CA ARG A 83 16.50 -0.46 -14.76
C ARG A 83 15.41 -0.78 -13.73
N GLN A 84 14.98 0.22 -12.97
CA GLN A 84 13.84 0.07 -12.08
C GLN A 84 12.54 0.02 -12.89
N ALA A 85 11.64 -0.90 -12.52
CA ALA A 85 10.28 -0.90 -13.03
C ALA A 85 9.56 0.35 -12.50
N ARG A 86 9.05 1.20 -13.39
CA ARG A 86 8.37 2.44 -13.01
C ARG A 86 7.01 2.13 -12.35
N PRO A 87 6.71 2.68 -11.17
CA PRO A 87 5.37 2.66 -10.62
C PRO A 87 4.39 3.37 -11.57
N GLN A 88 3.23 2.77 -11.81
CA GLN A 88 2.15 3.46 -12.52
C GLN A 88 1.41 4.38 -11.55
N ALA A 89 1.26 5.66 -11.93
CA ALA A 89 0.47 6.61 -11.17
C ALA A 89 -1.03 6.30 -11.29
N ASP A 90 -1.70 6.13 -10.15
CA ASP A 90 -3.15 5.96 -10.11
C ASP A 90 -3.86 7.33 -10.22
N ARG A 91 -4.86 7.42 -11.09
CA ARG A 91 -5.72 8.62 -11.24
C ARG A 91 -6.74 8.70 -10.11
N GLN A 92 -6.86 9.86 -9.46
CA GLN A 92 -7.94 10.17 -8.52
C GLN A 92 -9.30 10.28 -9.25
N GLN A 93 -10.34 9.65 -8.69
CA GLN A 93 -11.73 9.73 -9.17
C GLN A 93 -12.60 10.60 -8.26
N ALA A 94 -13.62 11.23 -8.87
CA ALA A 94 -14.53 12.22 -8.27
C ALA A 94 -15.49 11.69 -7.17
N GLN A 95 -16.20 12.62 -6.53
CA GLN A 95 -17.03 12.44 -5.33
C GLN A 95 -18.05 11.31 -5.49
N ALA A 96 -17.94 10.35 -4.58
CA ALA A 96 -18.72 9.13 -4.50
C ALA A 96 -18.69 8.68 -3.01
N GLY A 97 -19.77 8.07 -2.55
CA GLY A 97 -20.02 7.71 -1.16
C GLY A 97 -19.13 6.56 -0.66
N PRO A 98 -19.11 6.30 0.66
CA PRO A 98 -18.27 5.28 1.26
C PRO A 98 -18.64 3.85 0.80
N ASP A 99 -19.88 3.62 0.40
CA ASP A 99 -20.32 2.29 -0.06
C ASP A 99 -20.06 2.05 -1.56
N ASP A 100 -19.58 3.04 -2.31
CA ASP A 100 -19.40 2.90 -3.76
C ASP A 100 -18.31 1.90 -4.11
N VAL A 101 -18.60 1.02 -5.06
CA VAL A 101 -17.68 -0.01 -5.53
C VAL A 101 -16.62 0.63 -6.42
N VAL A 102 -15.36 0.58 -5.96
CA VAL A 102 -14.18 1.09 -6.68
C VAL A 102 -13.35 -0.03 -7.32
N GLY A 103 -13.70 -1.29 -7.06
CA GLY A 103 -13.10 -2.43 -7.73
C GLY A 103 -13.94 -3.69 -7.57
N GLN A 104 -13.94 -4.54 -8.59
CA GLN A 104 -14.60 -5.85 -8.55
C GLN A 104 -13.74 -6.89 -9.26
N TRP A 105 -13.61 -8.08 -8.68
CA TRP A 105 -12.86 -9.19 -9.26
C TRP A 105 -13.29 -10.54 -8.66
N LYS A 106 -12.85 -11.62 -9.30
CA LYS A 106 -12.92 -12.98 -8.77
C LYS A 106 -11.72 -13.26 -7.88
N GLU A 107 -11.94 -13.68 -6.65
CA GLU A 107 -10.87 -14.16 -5.75
C GLU A 107 -10.43 -15.58 -6.12
N ARG A 108 -9.45 -16.13 -5.38
CA ARG A 108 -8.83 -17.44 -5.66
C ARG A 108 -9.84 -18.55 -5.99
N ASP A 109 -10.92 -18.65 -5.21
CA ASP A 109 -11.92 -19.73 -5.35
C ASP A 109 -13.12 -19.31 -6.23
N GLY A 110 -13.00 -18.22 -6.99
CA GLY A 110 -14.00 -17.77 -7.95
C GLY A 110 -15.17 -16.97 -7.37
N TRP A 111 -15.13 -16.58 -6.09
CA TRP A 111 -16.20 -15.77 -5.51
C TRP A 111 -16.08 -14.31 -5.94
N ASP A 112 -17.23 -13.65 -6.09
CA ASP A 112 -17.25 -12.21 -6.38
C ASP A 112 -16.81 -11.41 -5.16
N THR A 113 -15.69 -10.70 -5.33
CA THR A 113 -15.14 -9.78 -4.34
C THR A 113 -15.25 -8.36 -4.86
N VAL A 114 -15.68 -7.46 -3.99
CA VAL A 114 -15.73 -6.02 -4.27
C VAL A 114 -14.84 -5.26 -3.29
N MET A 115 -14.19 -4.21 -3.77
CA MET A 115 -13.65 -3.16 -2.93
C MET A 115 -14.62 -1.98 -2.96
N ARG A 116 -15.01 -1.52 -1.78
CA ARG A 116 -15.74 -0.27 -1.61
C ARG A 116 -14.78 0.85 -1.26
N ARG A 117 -15.12 2.08 -1.64
CA ARG A 117 -14.33 3.27 -1.34
C ARG A 117 -14.04 3.39 0.15
N GLY A 118 -15.06 3.19 0.97
CA GLY A 118 -14.99 3.25 2.42
C GLY A 118 -14.65 4.63 2.96
N TYR A 119 -14.20 4.66 4.21
CA TYR A 119 -13.73 5.87 4.89
C TYR A 119 -12.68 5.50 5.94
N TYR A 120 -11.91 6.48 6.39
CA TYR A 120 -11.06 6.36 7.56
C TYR A 120 -11.10 7.64 8.40
N ASN A 121 -11.33 7.48 9.70
CA ASN A 121 -11.23 8.52 10.69
C ASN A 121 -10.00 8.24 11.57
N PRO A 122 -8.90 9.00 11.42
CA PRO A 122 -7.68 8.77 12.19
C PRO A 122 -7.84 9.08 13.68
N ALA A 123 -8.73 10.01 14.06
CA ALA A 123 -8.94 10.39 15.46
C ALA A 123 -9.61 9.27 16.29
N LEU A 124 -10.47 8.48 15.64
CA LEU A 124 -11.16 7.34 16.28
C LEU A 124 -10.53 5.99 15.96
N ASP A 125 -9.52 5.99 15.09
CA ASP A 125 -8.95 4.80 14.46
C ASP A 125 -9.99 3.84 13.85
N ARG A 126 -11.04 4.41 13.22
CA ARG A 126 -12.19 3.67 12.69
C ARG A 126 -12.37 3.90 11.20
N GLY A 127 -12.86 2.89 10.51
CA GLY A 127 -13.07 2.94 9.06
C GLY A 127 -13.06 1.56 8.42
N PHE A 128 -13.30 1.53 7.11
CA PHE A 128 -13.28 0.34 6.26
C PHE A 128 -12.92 0.71 4.82
N GLY A 129 -12.74 -0.30 3.97
CA GLY A 129 -12.60 -0.14 2.52
C GLY A 129 -11.28 0.51 2.10
N LEU A 130 -11.23 0.96 0.85
CA LEU A 130 -10.00 1.43 0.21
C LEU A 130 -9.39 2.64 0.94
N ALA A 131 -10.21 3.57 1.42
CA ALA A 131 -9.73 4.75 2.15
C ALA A 131 -8.90 4.37 3.38
N LYS A 132 -9.35 3.36 4.17
CA LYS A 132 -8.56 2.86 5.31
C LYS A 132 -7.31 2.12 4.85
N VAL A 133 -7.42 1.29 3.81
CA VAL A 133 -6.29 0.56 3.23
C VAL A 133 -5.17 1.50 2.78
N GLU A 134 -5.51 2.60 2.12
CA GLU A 134 -4.54 3.58 1.61
C GLU A 134 -4.03 4.50 2.72
N GLN A 135 -4.95 5.12 3.49
CA GLN A 135 -4.59 6.16 4.46
C GLN A 135 -3.98 5.60 5.75
N LYS A 136 -4.46 4.46 6.25
CA LYS A 136 -3.92 3.85 7.47
C LYS A 136 -2.80 2.86 7.17
N HIS A 137 -3.00 2.01 6.17
CA HIS A 137 -2.16 0.82 5.97
C HIS A 137 -1.16 0.94 4.82
N ASN A 138 -1.20 2.03 4.04
CA ASN A 138 -0.30 2.27 2.91
C ASN A 138 -0.29 1.14 1.87
N LEU A 139 -1.45 0.60 1.55
CA LEU A 139 -1.62 -0.40 0.49
C LEU A 139 -2.50 0.17 -0.62
N SER A 140 -2.35 -0.37 -1.84
CA SER A 140 -3.16 0.00 -3.00
C SER A 140 -4.33 -0.96 -3.22
N LEU A 141 -5.30 -0.56 -4.04
CA LEU A 141 -6.34 -1.48 -4.53
C LEU A 141 -5.72 -2.72 -5.21
N LYS A 142 -4.65 -2.51 -5.97
CA LYS A 142 -3.91 -3.57 -6.68
C LYS A 142 -3.31 -4.58 -5.70
N ALA A 143 -2.71 -4.11 -4.60
CA ALA A 143 -2.21 -4.97 -3.53
C ALA A 143 -3.31 -5.85 -2.92
N VAL A 144 -4.46 -5.26 -2.59
CA VAL A 144 -5.61 -6.03 -2.06
C VAL A 144 -6.10 -7.09 -3.04
N ARG A 145 -6.22 -6.70 -4.31
CA ARG A 145 -6.62 -7.62 -5.38
C ARG A 145 -5.63 -8.76 -5.52
N ALA A 146 -4.33 -8.47 -5.49
CA ALA A 146 -3.29 -9.50 -5.53
C ALA A 146 -3.38 -10.44 -4.33
N THR A 147 -3.57 -9.92 -3.12
CA THR A 147 -3.71 -10.76 -1.90
C THR A 147 -4.88 -11.73 -1.96
N THR A 148 -6.02 -11.29 -2.49
CA THR A 148 -7.23 -12.12 -2.57
C THR A 148 -7.24 -13.07 -3.76
N LYS A 149 -6.55 -12.73 -4.86
CA LYS A 149 -6.40 -13.60 -6.03
C LYS A 149 -5.32 -14.66 -5.86
N TYR A 150 -4.21 -14.29 -5.23
CA TYR A 150 -3.02 -15.13 -5.08
C TYR A 150 -2.62 -15.21 -3.61
N PRO A 151 -3.50 -15.69 -2.70
CA PRO A 151 -3.08 -15.98 -1.34
C PRO A 151 -2.09 -17.15 -1.34
N ARG A 152 -1.31 -17.27 -0.27
CA ARG A 152 -0.38 -18.38 -0.07
C ARG A 152 -1.10 -19.73 -0.30
N PRO A 153 -0.44 -20.74 -0.86
CA PRO A 153 -1.08 -22.02 -1.11
C PRO A 153 -1.62 -22.67 0.17
N GLY A 154 -2.70 -23.45 0.01
CA GLY A 154 -3.30 -24.22 1.08
C GLY A 154 -4.23 -23.42 2.02
N PRO A 155 -4.60 -24.01 3.17
CA PRO A 155 -5.63 -23.47 4.05
C PRO A 155 -5.19 -22.19 4.77
N THR A 156 -3.89 -21.96 4.95
CA THR A 156 -3.37 -20.78 5.66
C THR A 156 -3.45 -19.50 4.82
N GLY A 157 -3.71 -19.61 3.52
CA GLY A 157 -3.90 -18.47 2.63
C GLY A 157 -5.32 -17.93 2.57
N LYS A 158 -6.32 -18.75 2.92
CA LYS A 158 -7.71 -18.31 3.04
C LYS A 158 -8.34 -19.09 4.17
N GLU A 159 -8.54 -18.41 5.29
CA GLU A 159 -9.16 -18.98 6.49
C GLU A 159 -10.47 -18.27 6.78
N PRO A 160 -11.50 -18.98 7.28
CA PRO A 160 -12.65 -18.30 7.85
C PRO A 160 -12.22 -17.49 9.08
N LEU A 161 -12.76 -16.28 9.22
CA LEU A 161 -12.58 -15.49 10.42
C LEU A 161 -13.33 -16.17 11.57
N ALA A 162 -12.64 -16.42 12.69
CA ALA A 162 -13.26 -17.03 13.87
C ALA A 162 -14.55 -16.30 14.28
N GLY A 163 -15.63 -17.07 14.48
CA GLY A 163 -16.94 -16.52 14.82
C GLY A 163 -17.74 -15.93 13.64
N SER A 164 -17.23 -15.99 12.39
CA SER A 164 -17.96 -15.58 11.19
C SER A 164 -18.13 -16.74 10.22
N ARG A 165 -19.31 -16.81 9.57
CA ARG A 165 -19.60 -17.79 8.50
C ARG A 165 -19.36 -17.25 7.09
N THR A 166 -19.22 -15.92 6.94
CA THR A 166 -19.13 -15.26 5.63
C THR A 166 -17.87 -14.43 5.47
N THR A 167 -17.04 -14.33 6.52
CA THR A 167 -15.84 -13.52 6.51
C THR A 167 -14.60 -14.40 6.44
N TYR A 168 -13.68 -14.04 5.55
CA TYR A 168 -12.44 -14.78 5.35
C TYR A 168 -11.24 -13.84 5.41
N ASN A 169 -10.14 -14.30 6.02
CA ASN A 169 -8.85 -13.66 5.94
C ASN A 169 -8.04 -14.30 4.81
N TYR A 170 -7.51 -13.47 3.93
CA TYR A 170 -6.56 -13.86 2.89
C TYR A 170 -5.16 -13.44 3.30
N ARG A 171 -4.15 -14.28 3.07
CA ARG A 171 -2.75 -13.96 3.35
C ARG A 171 -1.86 -14.20 2.15
N THR A 172 -1.01 -13.22 1.83
CA THR A 172 0.01 -13.30 0.79
C THR A 172 1.31 -12.68 1.27
N GLU A 173 2.42 -13.32 0.95
CA GLU A 173 3.76 -12.82 1.18
C GLU A 173 4.16 -11.83 0.06
N VAL A 174 4.78 -10.73 0.46
CA VAL A 174 5.44 -9.78 -0.44
C VAL A 174 6.92 -9.81 -0.12
N LEU A 175 7.71 -10.11 -1.14
CA LEU A 175 9.14 -10.28 -1.06
C LEU A 175 9.81 -8.95 -1.39
N HIS A 176 10.75 -8.52 -0.55
CA HIS A 176 11.69 -7.47 -0.91
C HIS A 176 12.98 -8.14 -1.39
N VAL A 177 13.40 -7.80 -2.60
CA VAL A 177 14.44 -8.53 -3.34
C VAL A 177 15.56 -7.57 -3.70
N LYS A 178 16.79 -7.99 -3.39
CA LYS A 178 18.00 -7.34 -3.87
C LYS A 178 18.75 -8.29 -4.80
N CYS A 179 19.11 -7.81 -5.98
CA CYS A 179 19.88 -8.56 -6.96
C CYS A 179 21.24 -7.88 -7.20
N SER A 180 22.29 -8.69 -7.20
CA SER A 180 23.66 -8.25 -7.46
C SER A 180 24.30 -9.12 -8.55
N GLY A 181 25.43 -8.67 -9.09
CA GLY A 181 26.13 -9.34 -10.18
C GLY A 181 25.82 -8.76 -11.57
N TRP A 182 26.46 -9.32 -12.59
CA TRP A 182 26.44 -8.76 -13.95
C TRP A 182 25.71 -9.64 -14.95
N TRP A 183 24.74 -9.04 -15.65
CA TRP A 183 23.96 -9.62 -16.75
C TRP A 183 23.50 -11.06 -16.49
N ILE A 184 24.13 -12.08 -17.10
CA ILE A 184 23.76 -13.50 -16.94
C ILE A 184 24.12 -14.12 -15.58
N PHE A 185 25.04 -13.52 -14.82
CA PHE A 185 25.45 -13.99 -13.49
C PHE A 185 24.69 -13.29 -12.35
N ARG A 186 23.68 -12.48 -12.69
CA ARG A 186 22.90 -11.75 -11.70
C ARG A 186 22.09 -12.72 -10.85
N THR A 187 22.30 -12.65 -9.54
CA THR A 187 21.60 -13.48 -8.55
C THR A 187 20.76 -12.58 -7.66
N CYS A 188 19.53 -12.99 -7.37
CA CYS A 188 18.61 -12.27 -6.52
C CYS A 188 18.49 -12.95 -5.17
N ARG A 189 18.37 -12.14 -4.11
CA ARG A 189 18.14 -12.60 -2.75
C ARG A 189 16.94 -11.89 -2.16
N VAL A 190 16.09 -12.64 -1.47
CA VAL A 190 15.01 -12.07 -0.65
C VAL A 190 15.63 -11.48 0.62
N VAL A 191 15.60 -10.16 0.74
CA VAL A 191 16.17 -9.42 1.88
C VAL A 191 15.14 -9.14 2.98
N ASP A 192 13.86 -9.10 2.63
CA ASP A 192 12.76 -9.01 3.60
C ASP A 192 11.48 -9.66 3.08
N VAL A 193 10.58 -10.03 4.00
CA VAL A 193 9.26 -10.59 3.66
C VAL A 193 8.21 -9.94 4.55
N LYS A 194 7.12 -9.49 3.94
CA LYS A 194 5.93 -8.99 4.65
C LYS A 194 4.72 -9.83 4.28
N THR A 195 3.91 -10.18 5.27
CA THR A 195 2.62 -10.84 5.04
C THR A 195 1.53 -9.78 5.01
N ILE A 196 0.81 -9.66 3.89
CA ILE A 196 -0.42 -8.87 3.84
C ILE A 196 -1.58 -9.76 4.23
N ARG A 197 -2.41 -9.28 5.17
CA ARG A 197 -3.72 -9.86 5.48
C ARG A 197 -4.83 -8.99 4.92
N ALA A 198 -5.75 -9.56 4.14
CA ALA A 198 -6.97 -8.91 3.68
C ALA A 198 -8.21 -9.62 4.22
N GLY A 199 -9.10 -8.89 4.91
CA GLY A 199 -10.36 -9.42 5.43
C GLY A 199 -11.52 -9.10 4.49
N VAL A 200 -12.25 -10.12 4.04
CA VAL A 200 -13.38 -9.99 3.09
C VAL A 200 -14.65 -10.56 3.70
N ASP A 201 -15.73 -9.78 3.75
CA ASP A 201 -17.06 -10.24 4.17
C ASP A 201 -17.95 -10.45 2.93
N PHE A 202 -18.27 -11.72 2.65
CA PHE A 202 -19.10 -12.13 1.52
C PHE A 202 -20.60 -12.00 1.78
N ARG A 203 -21.02 -11.55 2.96
CA ARG A 203 -22.43 -11.27 3.24
C ARG A 203 -22.95 -10.20 2.29
N VAL A 204 -24.07 -10.49 1.64
CA VAL A 204 -24.85 -9.52 0.86
C VAL A 204 -25.87 -8.87 1.81
N PRO A 205 -25.80 -7.55 2.05
CA PRO A 205 -26.80 -6.86 2.86
C PRO A 205 -28.18 -6.90 2.18
N PRO A 206 -29.28 -7.16 2.92
CA PRO A 206 -30.62 -7.28 2.32
C PRO A 206 -31.11 -6.00 1.64
N ASN A 207 -30.62 -4.84 2.09
CA ASN A 207 -30.96 -3.52 1.52
C ASN A 207 -29.76 -2.88 0.80
N GLY A 208 -28.82 -3.70 0.30
CA GLY A 208 -27.63 -3.24 -0.41
C GLY A 208 -27.81 -3.17 -1.94
N ASP A 209 -26.70 -2.97 -2.63
CA ASP A 209 -26.58 -2.96 -4.10
C ASP A 209 -26.55 -4.38 -4.74
N GLY A 210 -27.05 -5.38 -4.01
CA GLY A 210 -26.97 -6.79 -4.41
C GLY A 210 -25.56 -7.38 -4.41
N LYS A 211 -24.53 -6.63 -3.98
CA LYS A 211 -23.14 -7.10 -3.88
C LYS A 211 -22.78 -7.38 -2.42
N SER A 212 -21.73 -8.17 -2.22
CA SER A 212 -21.21 -8.43 -0.88
C SER A 212 -20.73 -7.14 -0.19
N LYS A 213 -20.58 -7.17 1.13
CA LYS A 213 -19.87 -6.09 1.85
C LYS A 213 -18.47 -5.88 1.28
N GLY A 214 -17.81 -6.96 0.87
CA GLY A 214 -16.53 -6.93 0.18
C GLY A 214 -15.35 -6.82 1.14
N VAL A 215 -14.26 -6.23 0.67
CA VAL A 215 -13.05 -6.06 1.48
C VAL A 215 -13.32 -5.04 2.60
N ILE A 216 -13.14 -5.50 3.84
CA ILE A 216 -13.29 -4.66 5.03
C ILE A 216 -12.00 -3.87 5.28
N THR A 217 -10.85 -4.53 5.19
CA THR A 217 -9.52 -3.91 5.37
C THR A 217 -8.42 -4.83 4.83
N ALA A 218 -7.24 -4.26 4.59
CA ALA A 218 -6.01 -5.00 4.31
C ALA A 218 -4.81 -4.28 4.95
N PHE A 219 -3.81 -5.03 5.42
CA PHE A 219 -2.62 -4.48 6.10
C PHE A 219 -1.48 -5.49 6.19
N CYS A 220 -0.26 -4.99 6.48
CA CYS A 220 0.89 -5.83 6.77
C CYS A 220 0.84 -6.36 8.21
N GLU A 221 0.83 -7.68 8.37
CA GLU A 221 0.92 -8.31 9.70
C GLU A 221 2.23 -7.92 10.39
N ASN A 222 2.19 -7.85 11.73
CA ASN A 222 3.33 -7.50 12.59
C ASN A 222 4.03 -6.18 12.20
N THR A 223 3.31 -5.29 11.51
CA THR A 223 3.80 -3.97 11.11
C THR A 223 2.84 -2.92 11.66
N PRO A 224 3.22 -2.17 12.71
CA PRO A 224 2.33 -1.18 13.31
C PRO A 224 2.04 -0.05 12.32
N GLY A 225 0.75 0.24 12.12
CA GLY A 225 0.30 1.31 11.23
C GLY A 225 0.42 0.96 9.75
N ARG A 226 1.46 1.48 9.10
CA ARG A 226 1.64 1.54 7.64
C ARG A 226 2.58 0.45 7.14
N CYS A 227 2.23 -0.19 6.03
CA CYS A 227 3.17 -1.00 5.26
C CYS A 227 4.31 -0.13 4.70
N PRO A 228 5.53 -0.68 4.55
CA PRO A 228 6.60 -0.01 3.81
C PRO A 228 6.19 0.28 2.37
N ASP A 229 6.69 1.38 1.78
CA ASP A 229 6.34 1.79 0.41
C ASP A 229 6.70 0.71 -0.63
N TRP A 230 7.81 -0.02 -0.43
CA TRP A 230 8.18 -1.13 -1.30
C TRP A 230 7.07 -2.20 -1.39
N VAL A 231 6.22 -2.38 -0.38
CA VAL A 231 5.10 -3.33 -0.48
C VAL A 231 4.07 -2.83 -1.49
N LYS A 232 3.71 -1.55 -1.42
CA LYS A 232 2.73 -0.89 -2.29
C LYS A 232 3.22 -0.80 -3.74
N ASP A 233 4.52 -0.63 -3.93
CA ASP A 233 5.14 -0.42 -5.24
C ASP A 233 5.66 -1.73 -5.88
N SER A 234 5.12 -2.88 -5.45
CA SER A 234 5.49 -4.18 -5.99
C SER A 234 5.29 -4.27 -7.50
N ILE A 235 6.22 -4.92 -8.21
CA ILE A 235 6.29 -4.90 -9.67
C ILE A 235 5.22 -5.76 -10.37
N ASN A 236 4.44 -6.53 -9.61
CA ASN A 236 3.47 -7.49 -10.14
C ASN A 236 2.03 -7.26 -9.68
N ILE A 237 1.68 -6.01 -9.37
CA ILE A 237 0.33 -5.61 -8.98
C ILE A 237 -0.25 -4.52 -9.89
#